data_AF-A0A961P1A0-F1
#
_entry.id   AF-A0A961P1A0-F1
#
_cell.length_a   1.000
_cell.length_b   1.000
_cell.length_c   1.000
_cell.angle_alpha   90.00
_cell.angle_beta   90.00
_cell.angle_gamma   90.00
#
_symmetry.space_group_name_H-M   'P 1'
#
loop_
_entity.id
_entity.type
_entity.pdbx_description
1 polymer ?
#
loop_
_entity_poly.entity_id
_entity_poly.type
_entity_poly.pdbx_seq_one_letter_code
_entity_poly.pdbx_strand_id
1 'polypeptide(L)'
;MIPHLPGLTPRPRAEIAPGLEEGLALYRAGYFWEAHEAWEPLWLAAPPNSRERALLQGLIQLANGWLKLRMDRAPAAERIAAIAAEHLARAGATPCLGLAPGWAAAELARLRQAILAARHDARDMHDSAQVTTARFPGKPATY
;
A
#
# COMPACT_ATOMS: atom_id res chain seq x y z
N MET A 1 -10.02 -17.32 -2.16
CA MET A 1 -8.99 -16.94 -3.16
C MET A 1 -7.70 -16.59 -2.40
N ILE A 2 -6.52 -16.88 -2.93
CA ILE A 2 -5.24 -16.44 -2.30
C ILE A 2 -4.89 -15.06 -2.89
N PRO A 3 -4.60 -14.02 -2.08
CA PRO A 3 -4.19 -12.72 -2.60
C PRO A 3 -2.92 -12.79 -3.43
N HIS A 4 -2.90 -12.11 -4.58
CA HIS A 4 -1.70 -12.01 -5.40
C HIS A 4 -0.68 -11.03 -4.79
N LEU A 5 0.56 -11.52 -4.65
CA LEU A 5 1.73 -10.79 -4.21
C LEU A 5 2.83 -11.07 -5.24
N PRO A 6 3.24 -10.09 -6.06
CA PRO A 6 4.24 -10.31 -7.11
C PRO A 6 5.53 -10.93 -6.58
N GLY A 7 5.89 -12.11 -7.12
CA GLY A 7 7.08 -12.86 -6.71
C GLY A 7 6.92 -13.72 -5.46
N LEU A 8 5.76 -13.70 -4.79
CA LEU A 8 5.48 -14.49 -3.58
C LEU A 8 4.32 -15.46 -3.77
N THR A 9 3.26 -15.04 -4.46
CA THR A 9 2.10 -15.90 -4.77
C THR A 9 1.80 -15.87 -6.26
N PRO A 10 1.24 -16.95 -6.84
CA PRO A 10 0.92 -16.99 -8.26
C PRO A 10 -0.14 -15.95 -8.62
N ARG A 11 -0.10 -15.46 -9.87
CA ARG A 11 -1.17 -14.63 -10.41
C ARG A 11 -2.46 -15.46 -10.52
N PRO A 12 -3.64 -14.92 -10.17
CA PRO A 12 -4.90 -15.61 -10.39
C PRO A 12 -5.05 -15.95 -11.88
N ARG A 13 -5.63 -17.12 -12.16
CA ARG A 13 -5.91 -17.57 -13.53
C ARG A 13 -7.19 -16.97 -14.11
N ALA A 14 -8.14 -16.63 -13.24
CA ALA A 14 -9.37 -15.98 -13.63
C ALA A 14 -9.14 -14.48 -13.84
N GLU A 15 -9.86 -13.91 -14.81
CA GLU A 15 -9.89 -12.47 -15.02
C GLU A 15 -10.53 -11.76 -13.83
N ILE A 16 -10.06 -10.54 -13.58
CA ILE A 16 -10.64 -9.67 -12.57
C ILE A 16 -11.72 -8.82 -13.23
N ALA A 17 -12.95 -8.89 -12.71
CA ALA A 17 -14.04 -8.07 -13.21
C ALA A 17 -13.74 -6.58 -12.98
N PRO A 18 -13.83 -5.74 -14.03
CA PRO A 18 -13.60 -4.31 -13.89
C PRO A 18 -14.78 -3.64 -13.19
N GLY A 19 -14.49 -2.70 -12.29
CA GLY A 19 -15.52 -1.91 -11.64
C GLY A 19 -15.08 -1.29 -10.32
N LEU A 20 -15.75 -0.21 -9.94
CA LEU A 20 -15.43 0.52 -8.72
C LEU A 20 -15.76 -0.34 -7.49
N GLU A 21 -16.97 -0.91 -7.45
CA GLU A 21 -17.44 -1.72 -6.31
C GLU A 21 -16.70 -3.05 -6.21
N GLU A 22 -16.40 -3.69 -7.34
CA GLU A 22 -15.57 -4.89 -7.43
C GLU A 22 -14.19 -4.64 -6.80
N GLY A 23 -13.52 -3.57 -7.23
CA GLY A 23 -12.22 -3.20 -6.67
C GLY A 23 -12.31 -2.80 -5.20
N LEU A 24 -13.37 -2.10 -4.77
CA LEU A 24 -13.58 -1.76 -3.36
C LEU A 24 -13.80 -3.02 -2.50
N ALA A 25 -14.55 -4.00 -3.00
CA ALA A 25 -14.76 -5.28 -2.32
C ALA A 25 -13.46 -6.06 -2.17
N LEU A 26 -12.69 -6.17 -3.25
CA LEU A 26 -11.37 -6.81 -3.26
C LEU A 26 -10.40 -6.09 -2.31
N TYR A 27 -10.34 -4.77 -2.35
CA TYR A 27 -9.49 -3.95 -1.50
C TYR A 27 -9.82 -4.16 -0.02
N ARG A 28 -11.10 -4.13 0.37
CA ARG A 28 -11.53 -4.38 1.76
C ARG A 28 -11.16 -5.77 2.24
N ALA A 29 -11.19 -6.76 1.35
CA ALA A 29 -10.78 -8.12 1.65
C ALA A 29 -9.25 -8.33 1.57
N GLY A 30 -8.48 -7.28 1.27
CA GLY A 30 -7.02 -7.31 1.23
C GLY A 30 -6.43 -7.88 -0.07
N TYR A 31 -7.22 -8.00 -1.13
CA TYR A 31 -6.78 -8.43 -2.46
C TYR A 31 -6.32 -7.20 -3.25
N PHE A 32 -5.21 -6.60 -2.83
CA PHE A 32 -4.81 -5.28 -3.31
C PHE A 32 -4.36 -5.26 -4.77
N TRP A 33 -3.70 -6.31 -5.23
CA TRP A 33 -3.34 -6.41 -6.64
C TRP A 33 -4.61 -6.60 -7.49
N GLU A 34 -5.55 -7.42 -7.06
CA GLU A 34 -6.82 -7.63 -7.75
C GLU A 34 -7.67 -6.35 -7.75
N ALA A 35 -7.68 -5.60 -6.64
CA ALA A 35 -8.36 -4.30 -6.58
C ALA A 35 -7.78 -3.29 -7.58
N HIS A 36 -6.45 -3.28 -7.74
CA HIS A 36 -5.80 -2.49 -8.79
C HIS A 36 -6.33 -2.88 -10.16
N GLU A 37 -6.29 -4.17 -10.52
CA GLU A 37 -6.73 -4.64 -11.84
C GLU A 37 -8.20 -4.31 -12.10
N ALA A 38 -9.07 -4.38 -11.08
CA ALA A 38 -10.48 -4.02 -11.21
C ALA A 38 -10.68 -2.52 -11.53
N TRP A 39 -9.82 -1.64 -11.00
CA TRP A 39 -9.92 -0.19 -11.19
C TRP A 39 -9.17 0.32 -12.42
N GLU A 40 -8.16 -0.38 -12.92
CA GLU A 40 -7.33 0.07 -14.04
C GLU A 40 -8.14 0.37 -15.32
N PRO A 41 -9.09 -0.47 -15.77
CA PRO A 41 -9.90 -0.17 -16.94
C PRO A 41 -10.75 1.10 -16.78
N LEU A 42 -11.29 1.34 -15.58
CA LEU A 42 -12.04 2.57 -15.28
C LEU A 42 -11.12 3.79 -15.33
N TRP A 43 -9.90 3.67 -14.81
CA TRP A 43 -8.91 4.75 -14.84
C TRP A 43 -8.50 5.09 -16.27
N LEU A 44 -8.26 4.09 -17.11
CA LEU A 44 -7.91 4.28 -18.52
C LEU A 44 -9.04 4.98 -19.29
N ALA A 45 -10.30 4.59 -19.04
CA ALA A 45 -11.48 5.16 -19.66
C ALA A 45 -11.86 6.55 -19.13
N ALA A 46 -11.45 6.92 -17.92
CA ALA A 46 -11.81 8.21 -17.32
C ALA A 46 -11.20 9.39 -18.09
N PRO A 47 -11.95 10.51 -18.29
CA PRO A 47 -11.47 11.64 -19.06
C PRO A 47 -10.15 12.21 -18.53
N PRO A 48 -9.23 12.66 -19.40
CA PRO A 48 -7.99 13.30 -18.96
C PRO A 48 -8.26 14.49 -18.04
N ASN A 49 -7.41 14.67 -17.02
CA ASN A 49 -7.51 15.74 -16.02
C ASN A 49 -8.84 15.82 -15.24
N SER A 50 -9.67 14.78 -15.30
CA SER A 50 -10.92 14.70 -14.52
C SER A 50 -10.67 14.29 -13.06
N ARG A 51 -11.66 14.60 -12.21
CA ARG A 51 -11.66 14.22 -10.80
C ARG A 51 -11.77 12.70 -10.64
N GLU A 52 -12.53 12.06 -11.52
CA GLU A 52 -12.75 10.62 -11.61
C GLU A 52 -11.42 9.92 -11.89
N ARG A 53 -10.66 10.40 -12.88
CA ARG A 53 -9.34 9.85 -13.21
C ARG A 53 -8.37 10.04 -12.05
N ALA A 54 -8.40 11.21 -11.40
CA ALA A 54 -7.56 11.46 -10.23
C ALA A 54 -7.92 10.54 -9.05
N LEU A 55 -9.21 10.35 -8.77
CA LEU A 55 -9.69 9.45 -7.73
C LEU A 55 -9.23 8.01 -7.97
N LEU A 56 -9.52 7.46 -9.16
CA LEU A 56 -9.16 6.09 -9.51
C LEU A 56 -7.65 5.85 -9.43
N GLN A 57 -6.85 6.81 -9.89
CA GLN A 57 -5.40 6.70 -9.76
C GLN A 57 -4.94 6.77 -8.29
N GLY A 58 -5.60 7.57 -7.44
CA GLY A 58 -5.37 7.57 -6.00
C GLY A 58 -5.68 6.21 -5.35
N LEU A 59 -6.80 5.59 -5.71
CA LEU A 59 -7.21 4.27 -5.22
C LEU A 59 -6.23 3.16 -5.66
N ILE A 60 -5.84 3.16 -6.93
CA ILE A 60 -4.82 2.23 -7.46
C ILE A 60 -3.51 2.38 -6.69
N GLN A 61 -3.09 3.62 -6.38
CA GLN A 61 -1.88 3.85 -5.60
C GLN A 61 -2.02 3.44 -4.14
N LEU A 62 -3.19 3.59 -3.50
CA LEU A 62 -3.45 3.02 -2.17
C LEU A 62 -3.26 1.50 -2.17
N ALA A 63 -3.84 0.81 -3.17
CA ALA A 63 -3.69 -0.64 -3.31
C ALA A 63 -2.23 -1.04 -3.51
N ASN A 64 -1.50 -0.33 -4.38
CA ASN A 64 -0.06 -0.55 -4.57
C ASN A 64 0.74 -0.30 -3.28
N GLY A 65 0.38 0.70 -2.48
CA GLY A 65 1.04 1.00 -1.21
C GLY A 65 0.94 -0.15 -0.22
N TRP A 66 -0.27 -0.67 -0.02
CA TRP A 66 -0.49 -1.86 0.81
C TRP A 66 0.20 -3.11 0.27
N LEU A 67 0.20 -3.29 -1.06
CA LEU A 67 0.91 -4.38 -1.71
C LEU A 67 2.40 -4.33 -1.41
N LYS A 68 3.04 -3.15 -1.50
CA LYS A 68 4.46 -2.99 -1.13
C LYS A 68 4.71 -3.21 0.35
N LEU A 69 3.79 -2.83 1.22
CA LEU A 69 3.93 -3.10 2.65
C LEU A 69 3.92 -4.62 2.93
N ARG A 70 3.02 -5.38 2.28
CA ARG A 70 2.97 -6.85 2.38
C ARG A 70 4.18 -7.58 1.77
N MET A 71 4.97 -6.89 0.96
CA MET A 71 6.21 -7.38 0.39
C MET A 71 7.44 -6.96 1.23
N ASP A 72 7.23 -6.47 2.45
CA ASP A 72 8.26 -5.91 3.34
C ASP A 72 9.03 -4.73 2.74
N ARG A 73 8.37 -3.94 1.87
CA ARG A 73 8.95 -2.76 1.20
C ARG A 73 8.37 -1.46 1.74
N ALA A 74 8.43 -1.25 3.05
CA ALA A 74 7.89 -0.05 3.70
C ALA A 74 8.39 1.30 3.09
N PRO A 75 9.67 1.48 2.73
CA PRO A 75 10.12 2.72 2.07
C PRO A 75 9.52 2.94 0.68
N ALA A 76 9.14 1.88 -0.03
CA ALA A 76 8.43 1.98 -1.30
C ALA A 76 6.95 2.32 -1.07
N ALA A 77 6.32 1.69 -0.08
CA ALA A 77 4.94 1.99 0.31
C ALA A 77 4.78 3.47 0.72
N GLU A 78 5.76 4.05 1.44
CA GLU A 78 5.78 5.45 1.84
C GLU A 78 5.73 6.42 0.65
N ARG A 79 6.62 6.20 -0.34
CA ARG A 79 6.63 7.01 -1.58
C ARG A 79 5.32 6.89 -2.35
N ILE A 80 4.76 5.68 -2.42
CA ILE A 80 3.48 5.44 -3.10
C ILE A 80 2.32 6.11 -2.35
N ALA A 81 2.32 6.11 -1.02
CA ALA A 81 1.31 6.78 -0.21
C ALA A 81 1.34 8.31 -0.41
N ALA A 82 2.51 8.91 -0.64
CA ALA A 82 2.62 10.32 -1.02
C ALA A 82 1.93 10.58 -2.37
N ILE A 83 2.21 9.75 -3.39
CA ILE A 83 1.57 9.84 -4.71
C ILE A 83 0.04 9.69 -4.57
N ALA A 84 -0.43 8.68 -3.82
CA ALA A 84 -1.86 8.48 -3.57
C ALA A 84 -2.51 9.74 -2.98
N ALA A 85 -1.86 10.38 -2.00
CA ALA A 85 -2.34 11.60 -1.38
C ALA A 85 -2.52 12.76 -2.37
N GLU A 86 -1.56 12.97 -3.28
CA GLU A 86 -1.63 14.01 -4.31
C GLU A 86 -2.81 13.78 -5.26
N HIS A 87 -3.03 12.54 -5.68
CA HIS A 87 -4.15 12.16 -6.54
C HIS A 87 -5.51 12.35 -5.86
N LEU A 88 -5.63 11.91 -4.60
CA LEU A 88 -6.85 12.10 -3.81
C LEU A 88 -7.13 13.57 -3.54
N ALA A 89 -6.10 14.40 -3.31
CA ALA A 89 -6.27 15.84 -3.19
C ALA A 89 -6.82 16.47 -4.48
N ARG A 90 -6.35 16.03 -5.66
CA ARG A 90 -6.88 16.49 -6.96
C ARG A 90 -8.31 16.01 -7.25
N ALA A 91 -8.69 14.85 -6.73
CA ALA A 91 -10.08 14.37 -6.82
C ALA A 91 -11.05 15.28 -6.02
N GLY A 92 -10.54 15.99 -5.02
CA GLY A 92 -11.28 16.99 -4.25
C GLY A 92 -12.10 16.40 -3.10
N ALA A 93 -12.82 17.29 -2.39
CA ALA A 93 -13.51 16.98 -1.13
C ALA A 93 -15.02 16.73 -1.28
N THR A 94 -15.53 16.52 -2.49
CA THR A 94 -16.93 16.13 -2.74
C THR A 94 -17.01 14.71 -3.28
N PRO A 95 -18.15 14.00 -3.12
CA PRO A 95 -18.32 12.67 -3.68
C PRO A 95 -17.97 12.61 -5.18
N CYS A 96 -17.34 11.51 -5.59
CA CYS A 96 -16.94 11.27 -6.97
C CYS A 96 -17.07 9.77 -7.26
N LEU A 97 -17.66 9.42 -8.41
CA LEU A 97 -18.06 8.05 -8.74
C LEU A 97 -18.91 7.35 -7.67
N GLY A 98 -19.71 8.12 -6.90
CA GLY A 98 -20.51 7.58 -5.79
C GLY A 98 -19.71 7.29 -4.51
N LEU A 99 -18.37 7.44 -4.53
CA LEU A 99 -17.53 7.25 -3.36
C LEU A 99 -17.39 8.54 -2.55
N ALA A 100 -17.63 8.45 -1.24
CA ALA A 100 -17.38 9.55 -0.32
C ALA A 100 -15.87 9.78 -0.12
N PRO A 101 -15.37 11.03 -0.21
CA PRO A 101 -13.94 11.33 -0.12
C PRO A 101 -13.33 10.95 1.24
N GLY A 102 -14.15 10.97 2.31
CA GLY A 102 -13.73 10.57 3.65
C GLY A 102 -13.26 9.12 3.74
N TRP A 103 -13.79 8.22 2.90
CA TRP A 103 -13.35 6.83 2.87
C TRP A 103 -11.90 6.72 2.39
N ALA A 104 -11.56 7.35 1.25
CA ALA A 104 -10.22 7.29 0.69
C ALA A 104 -9.19 8.00 1.59
N ALA A 105 -9.59 9.11 2.23
CA ALA A 105 -8.76 9.79 3.21
C ALA A 105 -8.46 8.92 4.45
N ALA A 106 -9.47 8.19 4.95
CA ALA A 106 -9.28 7.27 6.06
C ALA A 106 -8.36 6.09 5.69
N GLU A 107 -8.48 5.55 4.48
CA GLU A 107 -7.60 4.48 3.99
C GLU A 107 -6.15 4.94 3.80
N LEU A 108 -5.94 6.15 3.30
CA LEU A 108 -4.61 6.76 3.25
C LEU A 108 -3.99 6.90 4.65
N ALA A 109 -4.78 7.32 5.65
CA ALA A 109 -4.31 7.45 7.02
C ALA A 109 -3.91 6.09 7.61
N ARG A 110 -4.74 5.04 7.39
CA ARG A 110 -4.44 3.67 7.82
C ARG A 110 -3.15 3.14 7.19
N LEU A 111 -2.97 3.35 5.89
CA LEU A 111 -1.74 2.94 5.19
C LEU A 111 -0.52 3.64 5.80
N ARG A 112 -0.58 4.95 6.04
CA ARG A 112 0.52 5.71 6.65
C ARG A 112 0.87 5.22 8.05
N GLN A 113 -0.15 4.91 8.86
CA GLN A 113 0.06 4.34 10.20
C GLN A 113 0.74 2.97 10.13
N ALA A 114 0.30 2.10 9.23
CA ALA A 114 0.89 0.78 9.05
C ALA A 114 2.34 0.85 8.56
N ILE A 115 2.66 1.79 7.66
CA ILE A 115 4.03 2.05 7.22
C ILE A 115 4.91 2.50 8.39
N LEU A 116 4.43 3.42 9.23
CA LEU A 116 5.17 3.90 10.40
C LEU A 116 5.48 2.76 11.37
N ALA A 117 4.49 1.92 11.67
CA ALA A 117 4.66 0.75 12.53
C ALA A 117 5.72 -0.22 11.97
N ALA A 118 5.61 -0.61 10.70
CA ALA A 118 6.58 -1.52 10.06
C ALA A 118 8.02 -0.96 10.06
N ARG A 119 8.18 0.37 9.98
CA ARG A 119 9.49 1.02 10.06
C ARG A 119 10.06 1.07 11.47
N HIS A 120 9.23 1.16 12.50
CA HIS A 120 9.67 1.05 13.89
C HIS A 120 10.13 -0.37 14.20
N ASP A 121 9.32 -1.37 13.84
CA ASP A 121 9.67 -2.78 14.05
C ASP A 121 11.01 -3.14 13.38
N ALA A 122 11.23 -2.65 12.16
CA ALA A 122 12.49 -2.87 11.44
C ALA A 122 13.70 -2.18 12.12
N ARG A 123 13.50 -1.01 12.75
CA ARG A 123 14.56 -0.30 13.49
C ARG A 123 14.87 -1.00 14.81
N ASP A 124 13.85 -1.38 15.58
CA ASP A 124 14.00 -2.04 16.88
C ASP A 124 14.72 -3.39 16.73
N MET A 125 14.41 -4.12 15.66
CA MET A 125 15.11 -5.37 15.32
C MET A 125 16.56 -5.13 14.91
N HIS A 126 16.85 -4.04 14.19
CA HIS A 126 18.23 -3.67 13.84
C HIS A 126 19.05 -3.28 15.09
N ASP A 127 18.48 -2.50 15.99
CA ASP A 127 19.13 -2.06 17.24
C ASP A 127 19.38 -3.25 18.19
N SER A 128 18.38 -4.13 18.35
CA SER A 128 18.50 -5.35 19.16
C SER A 128 19.58 -6.32 18.65
N ALA A 129 19.72 -6.43 17.31
CA ALA A 129 20.77 -7.23 16.69
C ALA A 129 22.17 -6.66 16.99
N GLN A 130 22.33 -5.33 16.98
CA GLN A 130 23.61 -4.66 17.29
C GLN A 130 23.98 -4.77 18.79
N VAL A 131 23.01 -4.63 19.70
CA VAL A 131 23.24 -4.76 21.15
C VAL A 131 23.65 -6.19 21.53
N THR A 132 23.07 -7.21 20.90
CA THR A 132 23.41 -8.62 21.17
C THR A 132 24.83 -8.97 20.73
N THR A 133 25.33 -8.38 19.64
CA THR A 133 26.73 -8.55 19.21
C THR A 133 27.76 -7.88 20.13
N ALA A 134 27.34 -7.02 21.07
CA ALA A 134 28.25 -6.21 21.88
C ALA A 134 28.56 -6.76 23.29
N ARG A 135 28.22 -8.03 23.64
CA ARG A 135 28.33 -8.55 25.03
C ARG A 135 29.37 -9.69 25.24
N PHE A 136 30.68 -9.32 25.26
CA PHE A 136 31.87 -9.76 26.10
C PHE A 136 32.25 -11.25 26.37
N PRO A 137 33.47 -11.61 26.93
CA PRO A 137 34.75 -10.89 27.18
C PRO A 137 36.08 -11.65 26.85
N GLY A 138 37.25 -10.99 27.00
CA GLY A 138 38.49 -11.66 27.46
C GLY A 138 39.81 -11.27 26.78
N LYS A 139 40.62 -10.41 27.41
CA LYS A 139 42.08 -10.43 27.22
C LYS A 139 42.67 -11.28 28.36
N PRO A 140 43.51 -12.29 28.10
CA PRO A 140 44.37 -12.81 29.15
C PRO A 140 45.53 -11.82 29.37
N ALA A 141 45.71 -11.41 30.62
CA ALA A 141 46.94 -10.78 31.07
C ALA A 141 47.99 -11.89 31.27
N THR A 142 49.13 -11.77 30.58
CA THR A 142 50.31 -12.58 30.86
C THR A 142 51.30 -11.74 31.65
N TYR A 143 51.72 -12.28 32.81
CA TYR A 143 52.77 -11.77 33.69
C TYR A 143 54.16 -12.01 33.10
#